data_AF-A0AAV2ILY4-F1
#
_entry.id   AF-A0AAV2ILY4-F1
#
_cell.length_a   1.000
_cell.length_b   1.000
_cell.length_c   1.000
_cell.angle_alpha   90.00
_cell.angle_beta   90.00
_cell.angle_gamma   90.00
#
_symmetry.space_group_name_H-M   'P 1'
#
loop_
_entity.id
_entity.type
_entity.pdbx_description
1 polymer ?
#
loop_
_entity_poly.entity_id
_entity_poly.type
_entity_poly.pdbx_seq_one_letter_code
_entity_poly.pdbx_strand_id
1 'polypeptide(L)'
;MLTREVKDWLSEYKGLSSSEVLTFASNLMSNEELILDLFNLFEATPYYVQELDPVCHQLYEFYRSKEAKLQLFALQYVPTLIWLYLRNLSHGDKKVCSGAETFLL
;
A
#
# COMPACT_ATOMS: atom_id res chain seq x y z
N MET A 1 5.22 13.60 -1.09
CA MET A 1 6.46 13.18 -0.38
C MET A 1 6.07 12.21 0.70
N LEU A 2 6.52 10.95 0.58
CA LEU A 2 6.23 9.92 1.58
C LEU A 2 6.68 10.35 2.99
N THR A 3 5.81 10.09 3.97
CA THR A 3 6.11 10.30 5.39
C THR A 3 7.26 9.38 5.81
N ARG A 4 7.88 9.70 6.95
CA ARG A 4 8.93 8.86 7.52
C ARG A 4 8.38 7.46 7.81
N GLU A 5 7.18 7.39 8.39
CA GLU A 5 6.53 6.15 8.77
C GLU A 5 6.34 5.22 7.57
N VAL A 6 5.85 5.72 6.44
CA VAL A 6 5.69 4.92 5.22
C VAL A 6 7.04 4.42 4.68
N LYS A 7 8.11 5.23 4.76
CA LYS A 7 9.44 4.82 4.29
C LYS A 7 10.08 3.76 5.19
N ASP A 8 9.91 3.90 6.50
CA ASP A 8 10.41 2.96 7.49
C ASP A 8 9.68 1.61 7.32
N TRP A 9 8.34 1.64 7.18
CA TRP A 9 7.52 0.46 6.86
C TRP A 9 7.91 -0.25 5.56
N LEU A 10 8.18 0.50 4.48
CA LEU A 10 8.64 -0.06 3.20
C LEU A 10 10.01 -0.77 3.31
N SER A 11 10.85 -0.31 4.25
CA SER A 11 12.20 -0.83 4.43
C SER A 11 12.22 -2.01 5.40
N GLU A 12 11.43 -1.96 6.46
CA GLU A 12 11.36 -2.97 7.50
C GLU A 12 10.95 -4.33 6.93
N TYR A 13 9.86 -4.38 6.15
CA TYR A 13 9.32 -5.64 5.64
C TYR A 13 10.31 -6.44 4.80
N LYS A 14 11.18 -5.76 4.02
CA LYS A 14 12.15 -6.41 3.13
C LYS A 14 13.24 -7.19 3.88
N GLY A 15 13.48 -6.86 5.15
CA GLY A 15 14.52 -7.47 5.97
C GLY A 15 14.03 -8.59 6.89
N LEU A 16 12.73 -8.86 6.95
CA LEU A 16 12.16 -9.77 7.95
C LEU A 16 12.37 -11.24 7.59
N SER A 17 12.74 -12.03 8.58
CA SER A 17 12.64 -13.49 8.54
C SER A 17 11.20 -13.96 8.67
N SER A 18 10.89 -15.19 8.25
CA SER A 18 9.53 -15.75 8.35
C SER A 18 8.98 -15.78 9.78
N SER A 19 9.84 -15.86 10.80
CA SER A 19 9.44 -15.78 12.22
C SER A 19 9.07 -14.36 12.67
N GLU A 20 9.68 -13.33 12.09
CA GLU A 20 9.45 -11.93 12.46
C GLU A 20 8.19 -11.37 11.79
N VAL A 21 7.79 -11.94 10.64
CA VAL A 21 6.59 -11.54 9.89
C VAL A 21 5.32 -11.59 10.75
N LEU A 22 5.18 -12.58 11.65
CA LEU A 22 4.00 -12.70 12.52
C LEU A 22 3.89 -11.55 13.51
N THR A 23 5.01 -11.17 14.12
CA THR A 23 5.10 -10.06 15.06
C THR A 23 4.86 -8.75 14.34
N PHE A 24 5.52 -8.56 13.19
CA PHE A 24 5.32 -7.40 12.32
C PHE A 24 3.84 -7.23 11.93
N ALA A 25 3.20 -8.28 11.41
CA ALA A 25 1.80 -8.23 11.00
C ALA A 25 0.85 -7.90 12.16
N SER A 26 1.18 -8.33 13.37
CA SER A 26 0.40 -8.02 14.57
C SER A 26 0.54 -6.55 14.99
N ASN A 27 1.75 -5.99 14.88
CA ASN A 27 2.00 -4.58 15.19
C ASN A 27 1.40 -3.66 14.13
N LEU A 28 1.49 -4.06 12.86
CA LEU A 28 1.01 -3.31 11.71
C LEU A 28 -0.48 -2.99 11.79
N MET A 29 -1.30 -3.95 12.23
CA MET A 29 -2.75 -3.77 12.36
C MET A 29 -3.17 -2.71 13.38
N SER A 30 -2.26 -2.38 14.31
CA SER A 30 -2.49 -1.38 15.36
C SER A 30 -1.78 -0.05 15.09
N ASN A 31 -1.08 0.07 13.95
CA ASN A 31 -0.36 1.28 13.58
C ASN A 31 -1.30 2.27 12.87
N GLU A 32 -2.07 3.01 13.67
CA GLU A 32 -3.05 3.98 13.17
C GLU A 32 -2.39 5.11 12.35
N GLU A 33 -1.18 5.53 12.73
CA GLU A 33 -0.42 6.57 12.02
C GLU A 33 -0.11 6.14 10.58
N LEU A 34 0.46 4.94 10.40
CA LEU A 34 0.72 4.39 9.08
C LEU A 34 -0.57 4.21 8.28
N ILE A 35 -1.65 3.74 8.92
CA ILE A 35 -2.92 3.52 8.23
C ILE A 35 -3.44 4.84 7.65
N LEU A 36 -3.45 5.90 8.45
CA LEU A 36 -3.87 7.24 8.04
C LEU A 36 -2.94 7.81 6.96
N ASP A 37 -1.63 7.65 7.10
CA ASP A 37 -0.66 8.10 6.11
C ASP A 37 -0.88 7.44 4.74
N LEU A 38 -1.18 6.14 4.72
CA LEU A 38 -1.49 5.41 3.49
C LEU A 38 -2.83 5.86 2.87
N PHE A 39 -3.87 6.09 3.68
CA PHE A 39 -5.13 6.65 3.17
C PHE A 39 -4.92 8.03 2.56
N ASN A 40 -4.22 8.91 3.28
CA ASN A 40 -3.90 10.26 2.81
C ASN A 40 -3.07 10.22 1.53
N LEU A 41 -2.13 9.28 1.39
CA LEU A 41 -1.36 9.09 0.17
C LEU A 41 -2.24 8.76 -1.03
N PHE A 42 -3.25 7.90 -0.86
CA PHE A 42 -4.15 7.51 -1.94
C PHE A 42 -5.22 8.57 -2.27
N GLU A 43 -5.57 9.44 -1.31
CA GLU A 43 -6.52 10.53 -1.55
C GLU A 43 -5.86 11.83 -2.05
N ALA A 44 -4.61 12.11 -1.65
CA ALA A 44 -3.95 13.39 -1.94
C ALA A 44 -3.59 13.56 -3.42
N THR A 45 -4.01 14.68 -4.00
CA THR A 45 -3.63 15.11 -5.36
C THR A 45 -2.60 16.25 -5.31
N PRO A 46 -1.61 16.32 -6.23
CA PRO A 46 -1.38 15.41 -7.37
C PRO A 46 -0.70 14.11 -6.96
N TYR A 47 -0.98 13.03 -7.71
CA TYR A 47 -0.40 11.71 -7.48
C TYR A 47 0.98 11.59 -8.13
N TYR A 48 1.95 11.10 -7.37
CA TYR A 48 3.29 10.82 -7.87
C TYR A 48 3.51 9.32 -7.95
N VAL A 49 3.69 8.82 -9.18
CA VAL A 49 3.92 7.38 -9.46
C VAL A 49 5.06 6.81 -8.64
N GLN A 50 6.12 7.60 -8.45
CA GLN A 50 7.31 7.24 -7.68
C GLN A 50 7.01 6.99 -6.19
N GLU A 51 5.91 7.54 -5.68
CA GLU A 51 5.46 7.37 -4.29
C GLU A 51 4.44 6.23 -4.17
N LEU A 52 3.56 6.08 -5.17
CA LEU A 52 2.50 5.07 -5.17
C LEU A 52 3.00 3.66 -5.50
N ASP A 53 3.87 3.52 -6.51
CA ASP A 53 4.35 2.22 -6.97
C ASP A 53 4.97 1.35 -5.86
N PRO A 54 5.91 1.83 -5.02
CA PRO A 54 6.49 0.99 -3.97
C PRO A 54 5.46 0.56 -2.92
N VAL A 55 4.50 1.42 -2.61
CA VAL A 55 3.42 1.13 -1.66
C VAL A 55 2.47 0.08 -2.24
N CYS A 56 1.99 0.26 -3.47
CA CYS A 56 1.12 -0.70 -4.13
C CYS A 56 1.79 -2.07 -4.29
N HIS A 57 3.08 -2.09 -4.62
CA HIS A 57 3.86 -3.32 -4.71
C HIS A 57 3.95 -4.04 -3.34
N GLN A 58 4.20 -3.32 -2.25
CA GLN A 58 4.24 -3.94 -0.92
C GLN A 58 2.86 -4.47 -0.49
N LEU A 59 1.77 -3.75 -0.76
CA LEU A 59 0.41 -4.25 -0.51
C LEU A 59 0.08 -5.50 -1.33
N TYR A 60 0.56 -5.57 -2.58
CA TYR A 60 0.45 -6.79 -3.41
C TYR A 60 1.20 -7.97 -2.80
N GLU A 61 2.44 -7.77 -2.34
CA GLU A 61 3.21 -8.81 -1.66
C GLU A 61 2.53 -9.25 -0.36
N PHE A 62 1.90 -8.33 0.39
CA PHE A 62 1.11 -8.67 1.58
C PHE A 62 -0.10 -9.55 1.25
N TYR A 63 -0.84 -9.20 0.19
CA TYR A 63 -1.97 -10.00 -0.28
C TYR A 63 -1.55 -11.42 -0.71
N ARG A 64 -0.38 -11.55 -1.35
CA ARG A 64 0.19 -12.85 -1.76
C ARG A 64 0.83 -13.64 -0.63
N SER A 65 1.10 -13.01 0.51
CA SER A 65 1.63 -13.69 1.68
C SER A 65 0.64 -14.75 2.21
N LYS A 66 1.13 -15.70 3.01
CA LYS A 66 0.28 -16.68 3.70
C LYS A 66 -0.23 -16.16 5.06
N GLU A 67 0.05 -14.90 5.39
CA GLU A 67 -0.27 -14.31 6.68
C GLU A 67 -1.60 -13.54 6.61
N ALA A 68 -2.63 -14.06 7.25
CA ALA A 68 -3.99 -13.52 7.16
C ALA A 68 -4.08 -12.05 7.57
N LYS A 69 -3.29 -11.61 8.56
CA LYS A 69 -3.27 -10.21 9.00
C LYS A 69 -2.73 -9.28 7.91
N LEU A 70 -1.68 -9.68 7.20
CA LEU A 70 -1.14 -8.89 6.09
C LEU A 70 -2.11 -8.84 4.91
N GLN A 71 -2.79 -9.95 4.62
CA GLN A 71 -3.82 -9.98 3.59
C GLN A 71 -4.96 -9.02 3.92
N LEU A 72 -5.47 -9.03 5.15
CA LEU A 72 -6.53 -8.11 5.60
C LEU A 72 -6.06 -6.65 5.57
N PHE A 73 -4.83 -6.38 5.99
CA PHE A 73 -4.22 -5.06 5.92
C PHE A 73 -4.15 -4.55 4.48
N ALA A 74 -3.79 -5.40 3.51
CA ALA A 74 -3.80 -5.01 2.10
C ALA A 74 -5.21 -4.75 1.58
N LEU A 75 -6.17 -5.62 1.93
CA LEU A 75 -7.54 -5.56 1.44
C LEU A 75 -8.31 -4.30 1.89
N GLN A 76 -7.96 -3.70 3.04
CA GLN A 76 -8.64 -2.50 3.52
C GLN A 76 -8.48 -1.29 2.57
N TYR A 77 -7.43 -1.26 1.75
CA TYR A 77 -7.16 -0.18 0.80
C TYR A 77 -7.76 -0.41 -0.59
N VAL A 78 -8.32 -1.59 -0.87
CA VAL A 78 -8.91 -1.93 -2.17
C VAL A 78 -9.96 -0.91 -2.62
N PRO A 79 -10.94 -0.48 -1.77
CA PRO A 79 -11.94 0.49 -2.21
C PRO A 79 -11.32 1.83 -2.64
N THR A 80 -10.34 2.32 -1.89
CA THR A 80 -9.65 3.59 -2.19
C THR A 80 -8.80 3.47 -3.46
N LEU A 81 -8.11 2.35 -3.65
CA LEU A 81 -7.32 2.09 -4.86
C LEU A 81 -8.19 1.92 -6.10
N ILE A 82 -9.37 1.30 -6.00
CA ILE A 82 -10.35 1.24 -7.10
C ILE A 82 -10.82 2.64 -7.47
N TRP A 83 -11.16 3.47 -6.48
CA TRP A 83 -11.56 4.86 -6.71
C TRP A 83 -10.44 5.65 -7.41
N LEU A 84 -9.20 5.54 -6.91
CA LEU A 84 -8.01 6.16 -7.49
C LEU A 84 -7.83 5.73 -8.96
N TYR A 85 -7.95 4.42 -9.23
CA TYR A 85 -7.82 3.85 -10.56
C TYR A 85 -8.88 4.41 -11.52
N LEU A 86 -10.16 4.32 -11.15
CA LEU A 86 -11.28 4.80 -11.97
C LEU A 86 -11.21 6.31 -12.22
N ARG A 87 -10.80 7.08 -11.20
CA ARG A 87 -10.60 8.54 -11.33
C ARG A 87 -9.53 8.84 -12.37
N ASN A 88 -8.35 8.25 -12.26
CA ASN A 88 -7.25 8.51 -13.20
C ASN A 88 -7.57 8.03 -14.62
N LEU A 89 -8.28 6.90 -14.76
CA LEU A 89 -8.81 6.45 -16.04
C LEU A 89 -9.72 7.49 -16.69
N SER A 90 -10.62 8.10 -15.91
CA SER A 90 -11.55 9.12 -16.42
C SER A 90 -10.85 10.41 -16.87
N HIS A 91 -9.72 10.76 -16.25
CA HIS A 91 -8.91 11.91 -16.60
C HIS A 91 -7.88 11.64 -17.73
N GLY A 92 -7.73 10.39 -18.17
CA GLY A 92 -6.79 10.02 -19.24
C GLY A 92 -5.34 9.79 -18.78
N ASP A 93 -5.07 9.83 -17.48
CA ASP A 93 -3.73 9.71 -16.88
C ASP A 93 -3.33 8.24 -16.65
N LYS A 94 -3.22 7.48 -17.74
CA LYS A 94 -2.89 6.03 -17.70
C LYS A 94 -1.55 5.69 -17.03
N LYS A 95 -0.58 6.61 -17.04
CA LYS A 95 0.76 6.37 -16.47
C LYS A 95 0.78 6.35 -14.94
N VAL A 96 -0.25 6.88 -14.28
CA VAL A 96 -0.29 6.98 -12.82
C VAL A 96 -0.75 5.67 -12.15
N CYS A 97 -1.26 4.72 -12.94
CA CYS A 97 -1.99 3.57 -12.43
C CYS A 97 -1.25 2.23 -12.48
N SER A 98 -0.02 2.12 -12.97
CA SER A 98 0.64 0.81 -13.12
C SER A 98 0.78 0.04 -11.79
N GLY A 99 1.10 0.73 -10.68
CA GLY A 99 1.12 0.12 -9.35
C GLY A 99 -0.27 -0.33 -8.86
N ALA A 100 -1.29 0.51 -9.03
CA ALA A 100 -2.66 0.18 -8.65
C ALA A 100 -3.25 -0.95 -9.50
N GLU A 101 -2.96 -0.98 -10.81
CA GLU A 101 -3.31 -2.07 -11.71
C GLU A 101 -2.67 -3.38 -11.26
N THR A 102 -1.39 -3.37 -10.89
CA THR A 102 -0.69 -4.58 -10.39
C THR A 102 -1.31 -5.13 -9.10
N PHE A 103 -1.89 -4.27 -8.25
CA PHE A 103 -2.56 -4.72 -7.04
C PHE A 103 -3.99 -5.22 -7.30
N LEU A 104 -4.71 -4.60 -8.23
CA LEU A 104 -6.13 -4.84 -8.47
C LEU A 104 -6.42 -5.90 -9.55
N LEU A 105 -5.47 -6.19 -10.44
CA LEU A 105 -5.60 -7.10 -11.60
C LEU A 105 -4.58 -8.24 -11.55
#